data_AF-A0A143XVV1-F1
#
_entry.id   AF-A0A143XVV1-F1
#
_cell.length_a   1.000
_cell.length_b   1.000
_cell.length_c   1.000
_cell.angle_alpha   90.00
_cell.angle_beta   90.00
_cell.angle_gamma   90.00
#
_symmetry.space_group_name_H-M   'P 1'
#
loop_
_entity.id
_entity.type
_entity.pdbx_description
1 polymer ?
#
loop_
_entity_poly.entity_id
_entity_poly.type
_entity_poly.pdbx_seq_one_letter_code
_entity_poly.pdbx_strand_id
1 'polypeptide(L)'
;MNTDKNTALYEKMTAEQDKFRDWLKNQPPEEILKHTYEYTVREDILMAMEELDLPQSRAAALLASPSPLADVYKEFADRETSYMDMVRDSIEQRAEAALDAQRERPLYRHDAAYAREQGDARQDYLRFQPLTPEEIHAEAARLLQELRAPDTPNSPHGTHYMARVSPDFLARAGTQAHDQLMALLPFRSLVITGMVDRPGTYVTILAKEDRSKELRQRRPSVRRQLKQEPRPAEKPEKKSPAHKKKEPER
;
A
#
# COMPACT_ATOMS: atom_id res chain seq x y z
N MET A 1 15.29 -3.75 -63.42
CA MET A 1 14.50 -4.17 -62.25
C MET A 1 15.19 -3.59 -61.04
N ASN A 2 14.66 -2.51 -60.44
CA ASN A 2 15.17 -2.02 -59.17
C ASN A 2 14.72 -3.02 -58.11
N THR A 3 15.62 -3.89 -57.69
CA THR A 3 15.46 -4.71 -56.49
C THR A 3 15.11 -3.79 -55.33
N ASP A 4 14.02 -4.09 -54.64
CA ASP A 4 13.62 -3.33 -53.47
C ASP A 4 14.69 -3.48 -52.40
N LYS A 5 15.41 -2.39 -52.09
CA LYS A 5 16.55 -2.46 -51.16
C LYS A 5 16.09 -2.71 -49.74
N ASN A 6 14.83 -2.45 -49.40
CA ASN A 6 14.26 -2.83 -48.12
C ASN A 6 14.20 -4.35 -47.99
N THR A 7 13.71 -5.07 -49.01
CA THR A 7 13.75 -6.53 -49.04
C THR A 7 15.16 -7.08 -48.92
N ALA A 8 16.11 -6.55 -49.69
CA ALA A 8 17.50 -6.99 -49.63
C ALA A 8 18.16 -6.71 -48.26
N LEU A 9 17.81 -5.58 -47.63
CA LEU A 9 18.29 -5.22 -46.29
C LEU A 9 17.72 -6.16 -45.24
N TYR A 10 16.41 -6.41 -45.29
CA TYR A 10 15.75 -7.37 -44.42
C TYR A 10 16.39 -8.75 -44.51
N GLU A 11 16.50 -9.31 -45.72
CA GLU A 11 17.14 -10.63 -45.94
C GLU A 11 18.58 -10.69 -45.39
N LYS A 12 19.34 -9.60 -45.55
CA LYS A 12 20.71 -9.52 -45.01
C LYS A 12 20.72 -9.50 -43.49
N MET A 13 19.84 -8.73 -42.85
CA MET A 13 19.71 -8.66 -41.39
C MET A 13 19.23 -10.00 -40.82
N THR A 14 18.28 -10.68 -41.48
CA THR A 14 17.83 -12.03 -41.10
C THR A 14 18.99 -13.04 -41.17
N ALA A 15 19.77 -13.02 -42.25
CA ALA A 15 20.94 -13.90 -42.37
C ALA A 15 22.03 -13.60 -41.33
N GLU A 16 22.16 -12.35 -40.89
CA GLU A 16 23.03 -11.97 -39.77
C GLU A 16 22.52 -12.55 -38.44
N GLN A 17 21.21 -12.43 -38.17
CA GLN A 17 20.58 -12.98 -36.98
C GLN A 17 20.69 -14.50 -36.92
N ASP A 18 20.48 -15.20 -38.04
CA ASP A 18 20.61 -16.66 -38.07
C ASP A 18 22.04 -17.12 -37.75
N LYS A 19 23.06 -16.41 -38.22
CA LYS A 19 24.46 -16.67 -37.84
C LYS A 19 24.69 -16.45 -36.35
N PHE A 20 24.12 -15.38 -35.79
CA PHE A 20 24.22 -15.09 -34.35
C PHE A 20 23.51 -16.16 -33.52
N ARG A 21 22.31 -16.57 -33.93
CA ARG A 21 21.53 -17.67 -33.34
C ARG A 21 22.29 -18.99 -33.37
N ASP A 22 22.88 -19.34 -34.50
CA ASP A 22 23.65 -20.59 -34.62
C ASP A 22 24.94 -20.56 -33.80
N TRP A 23 25.58 -19.40 -33.69
CA TRP A 23 26.69 -19.21 -32.76
C TRP A 23 26.24 -19.42 -31.30
N LEU A 24 25.11 -18.81 -30.89
CA LEU A 24 24.55 -18.94 -29.54
C LEU A 24 24.21 -20.39 -29.17
N LYS A 25 23.63 -21.16 -30.10
CA LYS A 25 23.31 -22.59 -29.88
C LYS A 25 24.53 -23.44 -29.53
N ASN A 26 25.73 -23.00 -29.90
CA ASN A 26 26.99 -23.69 -29.63
C ASN A 26 27.74 -23.14 -28.39
N GLN A 27 27.16 -22.18 -27.68
CA GLN A 27 27.75 -21.60 -26.47
C GLN A 27 27.29 -22.31 -25.18
N PRO A 28 28.06 -22.24 -24.08
CA PRO A 28 27.60 -22.70 -22.78
C PRO A 28 26.44 -21.83 -22.25
N PRO A 29 25.58 -22.36 -21.36
CA PRO A 29 24.42 -21.65 -20.84
C PRO A 29 24.74 -20.26 -20.26
N GLU A 30 25.86 -20.13 -19.55
CA GLU A 30 26.29 -18.88 -18.94
C GLU A 30 26.59 -17.80 -19.98
N GLU A 31 27.11 -18.19 -21.14
CA GLU A 31 27.37 -17.25 -22.23
C GLU A 31 26.08 -16.91 -22.96
N ILE A 32 25.19 -17.90 -23.21
CA ILE A 32 23.86 -17.65 -23.78
C ILE A 32 23.10 -16.61 -22.96
N LEU A 33 23.12 -16.72 -21.63
CA LEU A 33 22.42 -15.79 -20.74
C LEU A 33 22.88 -14.33 -20.91
N LYS A 34 24.16 -14.09 -21.18
CA LYS A 34 24.70 -12.72 -21.39
C LYS A 34 24.15 -12.06 -22.65
N HIS A 35 23.77 -12.86 -23.65
CA HIS A 35 23.33 -12.39 -24.96
C HIS A 35 21.82 -12.47 -25.16
N THR A 36 21.06 -12.91 -24.15
CA THR A 36 19.59 -13.03 -24.25
C THR A 36 18.93 -11.71 -24.61
N TYR A 37 19.36 -10.62 -23.99
CA TYR A 37 18.85 -9.28 -24.26
C TYR A 37 19.11 -8.83 -25.70
N GLU A 38 20.37 -8.95 -26.14
CA GLU A 38 20.76 -8.60 -27.51
C GLU A 38 20.01 -9.44 -28.53
N TYR A 39 19.85 -10.74 -28.27
CA TYR A 39 19.09 -11.64 -29.13
C TYR A 39 17.63 -11.19 -29.26
N THR A 40 16.95 -10.91 -28.15
CA THR A 40 15.54 -10.48 -28.18
C THR A 40 15.36 -9.16 -28.91
N VAL A 41 16.20 -8.17 -28.62
CA VAL A 41 16.10 -6.86 -29.27
C VAL A 41 16.39 -6.95 -30.77
N ARG A 42 17.32 -7.82 -31.18
CA ARG A 42 17.59 -8.07 -32.61
C ARG A 42 16.39 -8.69 -33.34
N GLU A 43 15.65 -9.61 -32.71
CA GLU A 43 14.40 -10.14 -33.28
C GLU A 43 13.33 -9.04 -33.37
N ASP A 44 13.21 -8.16 -32.37
CA ASP A 44 12.26 -7.04 -32.41
C ASP A 44 12.61 -6.02 -33.51
N ILE A 45 13.91 -5.76 -33.73
CA ILE A 45 14.38 -4.93 -34.86
C ILE A 45 14.00 -5.58 -36.19
N LEU A 46 14.17 -6.90 -36.36
CA LEU A 46 13.76 -7.61 -37.57
C LEU A 46 12.26 -7.52 -37.78
N MET A 47 11.47 -7.72 -36.73
CA MET A 47 10.02 -7.59 -36.78
C MET A 47 9.61 -6.17 -37.22
N ALA A 48 10.26 -5.13 -36.69
CA ALA A 48 10.02 -3.76 -37.14
C ALA A 48 10.39 -3.53 -38.61
N MET A 49 11.46 -4.19 -39.10
CA MET A 49 11.88 -4.12 -40.50
C MET A 49 10.90 -4.79 -41.48
N GLU A 50 9.98 -5.65 -41.03
CA GLU A 50 8.93 -6.21 -41.89
C GLU A 50 7.93 -5.14 -42.34
N GLU A 51 7.66 -4.14 -41.48
CA GLU A 51 6.71 -3.06 -41.76
C GLU A 51 7.40 -1.75 -42.18
N LEU A 52 8.66 -1.56 -41.80
CA LEU A 52 9.38 -0.30 -42.01
C LEU A 52 9.84 -0.15 -43.47
N ASP A 53 9.19 0.74 -44.21
CA ASP A 53 9.65 1.15 -45.55
C ASP A 53 10.60 2.34 -45.49
N LEU A 54 11.91 2.08 -45.60
CA LEU A 54 12.92 3.13 -45.64
C LEU A 54 13.04 3.73 -47.05
N PRO A 55 13.34 5.04 -47.16
CA PRO A 55 13.79 5.62 -48.41
C PRO A 55 14.97 4.83 -48.99
N GLN A 56 14.92 4.54 -50.29
CA GLN A 56 15.90 3.67 -50.96
C GLN A 56 17.37 4.10 -50.81
N SER A 57 17.64 5.37 -50.52
CA SER A 57 18.98 5.87 -50.18
C SER A 57 19.45 5.43 -48.80
N ARG A 58 18.56 5.40 -47.80
CA ARG A 58 18.84 4.95 -46.44
C ARG A 58 18.97 3.44 -46.37
N ALA A 59 18.08 2.72 -47.03
CA ALA A 59 18.17 1.26 -47.15
C ALA A 59 19.50 0.85 -47.81
N ALA A 60 19.93 1.53 -48.88
CA ALA A 60 21.24 1.30 -49.50
C ALA A 60 22.41 1.55 -48.54
N ALA A 61 22.35 2.60 -47.73
CA ALA A 61 23.42 2.94 -46.80
C ALA A 61 23.56 1.88 -45.69
N LEU A 62 22.44 1.43 -45.11
CA LEU A 62 22.46 0.33 -44.15
C LEU A 62 22.90 -0.98 -44.80
N LEU A 63 22.42 -1.28 -46.02
CA LEU A 63 22.81 -2.48 -46.75
C LEU A 63 24.32 -2.53 -47.05
N ALA A 64 24.98 -1.38 -47.16
CA ALA A 64 26.43 -1.28 -47.32
C ALA A 64 27.22 -1.61 -46.04
N SER A 65 26.60 -1.55 -44.85
CA SER A 65 27.24 -2.01 -43.60
C SER A 65 27.53 -3.51 -43.67
N PRO A 66 28.67 -4.01 -43.17
CA PRO A 66 28.94 -5.44 -43.07
C PRO A 66 28.00 -6.16 -42.09
N SER A 67 27.50 -5.46 -41.05
CA SER A 67 26.67 -6.00 -39.97
C SER A 67 25.53 -5.04 -39.61
N PRO A 68 24.58 -4.80 -40.54
CA PRO A 68 23.54 -3.80 -40.36
C PRO A 68 22.66 -4.03 -39.12
N LEU A 69 22.40 -5.29 -38.74
CA LEU A 69 21.56 -5.57 -37.58
C LEU A 69 22.31 -5.28 -36.27
N ALA A 70 23.59 -5.64 -36.17
CA ALA A 70 24.46 -5.25 -35.05
C ALA A 70 24.52 -3.73 -34.87
N ASP A 71 24.67 -3.00 -35.97
CA ASP A 71 24.81 -1.55 -35.93
C ASP A 71 23.53 -0.87 -35.42
N VAL A 72 22.36 -1.33 -35.90
CA VAL A 72 21.06 -0.81 -35.42
C VAL A 72 20.83 -1.18 -33.95
N TYR A 73 21.17 -2.41 -33.54
CA TYR A 73 21.09 -2.81 -32.14
C TYR A 73 21.94 -1.90 -31.25
N LYS A 74 23.18 -1.61 -31.66
CA LYS A 74 24.07 -0.72 -30.90
C LYS A 74 23.49 0.68 -30.76
N GLU A 75 22.99 1.25 -31.86
CA GLU A 75 22.35 2.57 -31.83
C GLU A 75 21.11 2.60 -30.92
N PHE A 76 20.34 1.51 -30.89
CA PHE A 76 19.19 1.36 -29.98
C PHE A 76 19.65 1.27 -28.52
N ALA A 77 20.60 0.39 -28.22
CA ALA A 77 21.10 0.15 -26.87
C ALA A 77 21.72 1.42 -26.24
N ASP A 78 22.39 2.25 -27.02
CA ASP A 78 22.96 3.52 -26.55
C ASP A 78 21.87 4.56 -26.20
N ARG A 79 20.68 4.45 -26.77
CA ARG A 79 19.54 5.38 -26.56
C ARG A 79 18.53 4.88 -25.54
N GLU A 80 18.50 3.59 -25.27
CA GLU A 80 17.46 2.98 -24.44
C GLU A 80 17.68 3.24 -22.96
N THR A 81 17.14 4.36 -22.48
CA THR A 81 17.12 4.68 -21.04
C THR A 81 15.77 4.39 -20.40
N SER A 82 14.69 4.33 -21.19
CA SER A 82 13.31 4.31 -20.71
C SER A 82 12.83 2.97 -20.17
N TYR A 83 13.42 1.83 -20.59
CA TYR A 83 12.98 0.51 -20.11
C TYR A 83 13.15 0.38 -18.59
N MET A 84 14.30 0.81 -18.07
CA MET A 84 14.58 0.78 -16.63
C MET A 84 13.70 1.74 -15.83
N ASP A 85 13.20 2.82 -16.45
CA ASP A 85 12.22 3.71 -15.82
C ASP A 85 10.87 2.99 -15.68
N MET A 86 10.39 2.32 -16.72
CA MET A 86 9.15 1.53 -16.63
C MET A 86 9.26 0.40 -15.59
N VAL A 87 10.42 -0.26 -15.49
CA VAL A 87 10.67 -1.28 -14.46
C VAL A 87 10.57 -0.67 -13.06
N ARG A 88 11.20 0.48 -12.84
CA ARG A 88 11.13 1.20 -11.55
C ARG A 88 9.71 1.62 -11.22
N ASP A 89 9.01 2.26 -12.15
CA ASP A 89 7.63 2.70 -11.98
C ASP A 89 6.70 1.52 -11.67
N SER A 90 6.93 0.37 -12.32
CA SER A 90 6.15 -0.85 -12.07
C SER A 90 6.37 -1.39 -10.66
N ILE A 91 7.61 -1.35 -10.16
CA ILE A 91 7.94 -1.75 -8.79
C ILE A 91 7.26 -0.81 -7.79
N GLU A 92 7.38 0.51 -7.99
CA GLU A 92 6.80 1.51 -7.11
C GLU A 92 5.27 1.40 -7.04
N GLN A 93 4.60 1.29 -8.19
CA GLN A 93 3.15 1.11 -8.26
C GLN A 93 2.71 -0.20 -7.57
N ARG A 94 3.42 -1.30 -7.81
CA ARG A 94 3.08 -2.59 -7.17
C ARG A 94 3.29 -2.54 -5.66
N ALA A 95 4.31 -1.83 -5.19
CA ALA A 95 4.60 -1.63 -3.79
C ALA A 95 3.52 -0.78 -3.10
N GLU A 96 3.11 0.34 -3.69
CA GLU A 96 2.02 1.17 -3.15
C GLU A 96 0.71 0.38 -3.09
N ALA A 97 0.37 -0.36 -4.16
CA ALA A 97 -0.80 -1.23 -4.17
C ALA A 97 -0.74 -2.32 -3.08
N ALA A 98 0.45 -2.86 -2.79
CA ALA A 98 0.63 -3.81 -1.70
C ALA A 98 0.44 -3.16 -0.32
N LEU A 99 0.92 -1.93 -0.12
CA LEU A 99 0.71 -1.15 1.10
C LEU A 99 -0.76 -0.84 1.31
N ASP A 100 -1.46 -0.41 0.27
CA ASP A 100 -2.89 -0.14 0.33
C ASP A 100 -3.70 -1.42 0.65
N ALA A 101 -3.37 -2.54 0.02
CA ALA A 101 -4.00 -3.82 0.36
C ALA A 101 -3.73 -4.26 1.82
N GLN A 102 -2.56 -3.94 2.38
CA GLN A 102 -2.27 -4.17 3.80
C GLN A 102 -3.09 -3.25 4.71
N ARG A 103 -3.29 -1.99 4.31
CA ARG A 103 -4.15 -1.02 5.02
C ARG A 103 -5.62 -1.42 4.99
N GLU A 104 -6.07 -2.04 3.89
CA GLU A 104 -7.44 -2.51 3.71
C GLU A 104 -7.74 -3.85 4.38
N ARG A 105 -6.77 -4.48 5.05
CA ARG A 105 -7.05 -5.65 5.88
C ARG A 105 -8.07 -5.29 6.95
N PRO A 106 -9.18 -6.05 7.08
CA PRO A 106 -10.17 -5.80 8.11
C PRO A 106 -9.48 -5.78 9.49
N LEU A 107 -9.64 -4.68 10.21
CA LEU A 107 -9.15 -4.52 11.58
C LEU A 107 -9.69 -5.60 12.52
N TYR A 108 -10.84 -6.18 12.16
CA TYR A 108 -11.54 -7.18 12.93
C TYR A 108 -11.34 -8.56 12.32
N ARG A 109 -10.27 -9.22 12.77
CA ARG A 109 -10.18 -10.68 12.66
C ARG A 109 -11.04 -11.28 13.78
N HIS A 110 -12.33 -11.47 13.52
CA HIS A 110 -13.12 -12.37 14.38
C HIS A 110 -12.53 -13.77 14.32
N ASP A 111 -12.50 -14.45 15.47
CA ASP A 111 -11.77 -15.69 15.71
C ASP A 111 -11.87 -16.69 14.56
N ALA A 112 -10.70 -17.21 14.19
CA ALA A 112 -10.45 -18.02 12.99
C ALA A 112 -11.21 -19.37 12.93
N ALA A 113 -12.09 -19.66 13.89
CA ALA A 113 -12.92 -20.86 13.90
C ALA A 113 -14.06 -20.82 12.86
N TYR A 114 -14.53 -19.64 12.46
CA TYR A 114 -15.62 -19.46 11.46
C TYR A 114 -15.14 -19.07 10.05
N ALA A 115 -13.81 -19.03 9.83
CA ALA A 115 -13.20 -18.29 8.72
C ALA A 115 -12.77 -19.10 7.49
N ARG A 116 -13.01 -20.41 7.49
CA ARG A 116 -12.42 -21.26 6.45
C ARG A 116 -13.28 -21.43 5.20
N GLU A 117 -14.55 -21.04 5.18
CA GLU A 117 -15.43 -21.49 4.07
C GLU A 117 -15.92 -20.46 3.05
N GLN A 118 -15.97 -19.15 3.29
CA GLN A 118 -16.50 -18.23 2.25
C GLN A 118 -15.80 -16.87 2.24
N GLY A 119 -14.99 -16.63 1.20
CA GLY A 119 -14.13 -15.44 1.03
C GLY A 119 -14.86 -14.16 0.63
N ASP A 120 -16.02 -14.24 -0.02
CA ASP A 120 -16.74 -13.06 -0.53
C ASP A 120 -18.02 -12.72 0.25
N ALA A 121 -18.77 -13.70 0.74
CA ALA A 121 -19.99 -13.47 1.53
C ALA A 121 -19.74 -12.75 2.88
N ARG A 122 -18.48 -12.73 3.35
CA ARG A 122 -18.09 -12.09 4.61
C ARG A 122 -18.10 -10.56 4.58
N GLN A 123 -17.73 -9.92 3.45
CA GLN A 123 -17.72 -8.46 3.37
C GLN A 123 -19.14 -7.90 3.53
N ASP A 124 -20.12 -8.55 2.90
CA ASP A 124 -21.51 -8.15 3.01
C ASP A 124 -22.09 -8.48 4.39
N TYR A 125 -21.76 -9.63 5.00
CA TYR A 125 -22.23 -9.96 6.35
C TYR A 125 -21.66 -9.06 7.47
N LEU A 126 -20.41 -8.60 7.34
CA LEU A 126 -19.79 -7.67 8.29
C LEU A 126 -20.40 -6.26 8.21
N ARG A 127 -20.82 -5.82 7.01
CA ARG A 127 -21.52 -4.54 6.80
C ARG A 127 -22.85 -4.42 7.56
N PHE A 128 -23.49 -5.55 7.90
CA PHE A 128 -24.74 -5.54 8.67
C PHE A 128 -24.54 -5.55 10.19
N GLN A 129 -23.31 -5.70 10.70
CA GLN A 129 -23.06 -5.65 12.15
C GLN A 129 -22.73 -4.23 12.60
N PRO A 130 -23.43 -3.70 13.63
CA PRO A 130 -23.09 -2.41 14.20
C PRO A 130 -21.68 -2.45 14.79
N LEU A 131 -20.92 -1.37 14.63
CA LEU A 131 -19.61 -1.23 15.24
C LEU A 131 -19.72 -1.33 16.77
N THR A 132 -18.96 -2.22 17.37
CA THR A 132 -18.81 -2.29 18.82
C THR A 132 -17.92 -1.14 19.32
N PRO A 133 -18.03 -0.74 20.59
CA PRO A 133 -17.18 0.31 21.15
C PRO A 133 -15.68 -0.05 21.15
N GLU A 134 -15.34 -1.34 21.21
CA GLU A 134 -13.96 -1.81 21.14
C GLU A 134 -13.39 -1.63 19.73
N GLU A 135 -14.22 -1.88 18.72
CA GLU A 135 -13.90 -1.62 17.32
C GLU A 135 -13.63 -0.12 17.09
N ILE A 136 -14.53 0.75 17.55
CA ILE A 136 -14.32 2.21 17.43
C ILE A 136 -13.02 2.65 18.13
N HIS A 137 -12.66 2.02 19.25
CA HIS A 137 -11.41 2.30 19.96
C HIS A 137 -10.17 1.78 19.23
N ALA A 138 -10.24 0.59 18.62
CA ALA A 138 -9.16 0.03 17.82
C ALA A 138 -8.87 0.89 16.59
N GLU A 139 -9.92 1.37 15.91
CA GLU A 139 -9.77 2.31 14.79
C GLU A 139 -9.16 3.65 15.25
N ALA A 140 -9.59 4.18 16.40
CA ALA A 140 -8.99 5.38 16.97
C ALA A 140 -7.49 5.20 17.28
N ALA A 141 -7.10 4.03 17.81
CA ALA A 141 -5.70 3.70 18.11
C ALA A 141 -4.85 3.61 16.85
N ARG A 142 -5.36 2.96 15.80
CA ARG A 142 -4.70 2.88 14.50
C ARG A 142 -4.49 4.28 13.90
N LEU A 143 -5.55 5.09 13.86
CA LEU A 143 -5.47 6.46 13.34
C LEU A 143 -4.47 7.31 14.12
N LEU A 144 -4.43 7.17 15.45
CA LEU A 144 -3.43 7.85 16.28
C LEU A 144 -2.00 7.42 15.92
N GLN A 145 -1.76 6.13 15.71
CA GLN A 145 -0.46 5.60 15.31
C GLN A 145 -0.06 6.12 13.92
N GLU A 146 -0.97 6.11 12.96
CA GLU A 146 -0.73 6.60 11.60
C GLU A 146 -0.48 8.10 11.54
N LEU A 147 -1.17 8.89 12.36
CA LEU A 147 -0.90 10.34 12.45
C LEU A 147 0.47 10.63 13.07
N ARG A 148 1.03 9.70 13.87
CA ARG A 148 2.35 9.83 14.51
C ARG A 148 3.49 9.28 13.67
N ALA A 149 3.23 8.34 12.76
CA ALA A 149 4.29 7.66 12.01
C ALA A 149 5.12 8.58 11.09
N PRO A 150 4.54 9.57 10.37
CA PRO A 150 5.34 10.48 9.55
C PRO A 150 6.06 11.53 10.39
N ASP A 151 7.34 11.77 10.11
CA ASP A 151 8.10 12.87 10.72
C ASP A 151 7.65 14.23 10.15
N THR A 152 7.36 14.29 8.85
CA THR A 152 6.89 15.49 8.14
C THR A 152 5.42 15.38 7.69
N PRO A 153 4.69 16.50 7.53
CA PRO A 153 3.32 16.50 7.04
C PRO A 153 3.19 15.79 5.68
N ASN A 154 2.21 14.90 5.54
CA ASN A 154 2.02 14.03 4.36
C ASN A 154 0.82 14.46 3.47
N SER A 155 0.24 15.63 3.72
CA SER A 155 -0.72 16.26 2.82
C SER A 155 -0.06 16.83 1.55
N PRO A 156 -0.78 16.96 0.42
CA PRO A 156 -0.23 17.49 -0.85
C PRO A 156 0.44 18.87 -0.71
N HIS A 157 -0.05 19.70 0.20
CA HIS A 157 0.49 21.04 0.45
C HIS A 157 1.45 21.11 1.65
N GLY A 158 1.77 19.97 2.28
CA GLY A 158 2.67 19.90 3.45
C GLY A 158 2.15 20.61 4.71
N THR A 159 0.85 20.88 4.81
CA THR A 159 0.25 21.64 5.92
C THR A 159 -0.41 20.77 6.99
N HIS A 160 -0.78 19.55 6.64
CA HIS A 160 -1.52 18.62 7.51
C HIS A 160 -0.85 17.25 7.57
N TYR A 161 -1.00 16.59 8.71
CA TYR A 161 -0.83 15.15 8.82
C TYR A 161 -2.17 14.47 8.52
N MET A 162 -2.10 13.34 7.84
CA MET A 162 -3.24 12.62 7.29
C MET A 162 -3.14 11.14 7.65
N ALA A 163 -4.24 10.58 8.12
CA ALA A 163 -4.41 9.14 8.29
C ALA A 163 -5.72 8.72 7.62
N ARG A 164 -5.69 7.62 6.85
CA ARG A 164 -6.87 7.14 6.11
C ARG A 164 -7.80 6.45 7.10
N VAL A 165 -9.10 6.77 7.07
CA VAL A 165 -10.11 6.04 7.85
C VAL A 165 -10.40 4.71 7.17
N SER A 166 -10.54 3.64 7.96
CA SER A 166 -10.80 2.30 7.45
C SER A 166 -12.09 2.28 6.62
N PRO A 167 -12.06 1.74 5.39
CA PRO A 167 -13.26 1.56 4.58
C PRO A 167 -14.32 0.68 5.26
N ASP A 168 -13.91 -0.31 6.06
CA ASP A 168 -14.82 -1.15 6.85
C ASP A 168 -15.51 -0.33 7.95
N PHE A 169 -14.76 0.54 8.63
CA PHE A 169 -15.33 1.47 9.60
C PHE A 169 -16.35 2.38 8.91
N LEU A 170 -16.00 3.02 7.80
CA LEU A 170 -16.90 3.92 7.07
C LEU A 170 -18.16 3.20 6.56
N ALA A 171 -18.03 1.94 6.12
CA ALA A 171 -19.16 1.16 5.64
C ALA A 171 -20.17 0.78 6.76
N ARG A 172 -19.71 0.70 8.01
CA ARG A 172 -20.51 0.30 9.18
C ARG A 172 -20.85 1.48 10.11
N ALA A 173 -20.14 2.61 9.98
CA ALA A 173 -20.23 3.74 10.88
C ALA A 173 -21.41 4.66 10.55
N GLY A 174 -22.41 4.68 11.43
CA GLY A 174 -23.38 5.77 11.49
C GLY A 174 -22.78 7.05 12.11
N THR A 175 -23.58 8.10 12.19
CA THR A 175 -23.21 9.40 12.83
C THR A 175 -22.67 9.21 14.25
N GLN A 176 -23.31 8.35 15.06
CA GLN A 176 -22.89 8.07 16.43
C GLN A 176 -21.47 7.45 16.52
N ALA A 177 -21.08 6.61 15.56
CA ALA A 177 -19.74 6.00 15.56
C ALA A 177 -18.67 7.03 15.18
N HIS A 178 -18.98 7.93 14.24
CA HIS A 178 -18.11 9.06 13.90
C HIS A 178 -17.92 10.00 15.08
N ASP A 179 -19.00 10.35 15.81
CA ASP A 179 -18.90 11.20 17.00
C ASP A 179 -18.07 10.54 18.11
N GLN A 180 -18.22 9.23 18.31
CA GLN A 180 -17.39 8.48 19.26
C GLN A 180 -15.92 8.46 18.86
N LEU A 181 -15.62 8.28 17.57
CA LEU A 181 -14.26 8.34 17.04
C LEU A 181 -13.62 9.72 17.27
N MET A 182 -14.35 10.79 16.93
CA MET A 182 -13.92 12.18 17.16
C MET A 182 -13.74 12.49 18.66
N ALA A 183 -14.57 11.91 19.53
CA ALA A 183 -14.47 12.09 20.97
C ALA A 183 -13.25 11.38 21.59
N LEU A 184 -12.81 10.26 21.01
CA LEU A 184 -11.64 9.49 21.46
C LEU A 184 -10.31 10.15 21.07
N LEU A 185 -10.26 10.78 19.90
CA LEU A 185 -9.04 11.41 19.40
C LEU A 185 -8.77 12.74 20.12
N PRO A 186 -7.55 12.97 20.64
CA PRO A 186 -7.23 14.11 21.52
C PRO A 186 -6.85 15.39 20.76
N PHE A 187 -7.23 15.54 19.49
CA PHE A 187 -6.77 16.62 18.62
C PHE A 187 -7.83 17.71 18.45
N ARG A 188 -7.42 18.99 18.56
CA ARG A 188 -8.34 20.12 18.38
C ARG A 188 -8.58 20.44 16.92
N SER A 189 -7.54 20.32 16.09
CA SER A 189 -7.61 20.57 14.65
C SER A 189 -8.11 19.38 13.83
N LEU A 190 -8.81 18.43 14.45
CA LEU A 190 -9.19 17.17 13.81
C LEU A 190 -10.32 17.39 12.79
N VAL A 191 -10.12 16.97 11.54
CA VAL A 191 -11.15 17.05 10.49
C VAL A 191 -11.17 15.77 9.67
N ILE A 192 -12.37 15.22 9.43
CA ILE A 192 -12.59 14.09 8.51
C ILE A 192 -12.98 14.66 7.14
N THR A 193 -12.22 14.35 6.08
CA THR A 193 -12.45 14.88 4.73
C THR A 193 -12.09 13.87 3.64
N GLY A 194 -12.77 13.96 2.49
CA GLY A 194 -12.37 13.27 1.27
C GLY A 194 -11.39 14.12 0.45
N MET A 195 -10.66 13.50 -0.47
CA MET A 195 -9.71 14.22 -1.34
C MET A 195 -10.02 14.01 -2.81
N VAL A 196 -9.70 15.00 -3.63
CA VAL A 196 -9.84 14.94 -5.10
C VAL A 196 -8.75 14.07 -5.71
N ASP A 197 -7.51 14.21 -5.26
CA ASP A 197 -6.34 13.53 -5.84
C ASP A 197 -6.08 12.14 -5.27
N ARG A 198 -6.82 11.73 -4.22
CA ARG A 198 -6.67 10.40 -3.59
C ARG A 198 -8.03 9.84 -3.20
N PRO A 199 -8.39 8.63 -3.64
CA PRO A 199 -9.62 7.98 -3.21
C PRO A 199 -9.59 7.69 -1.71
N GLY A 200 -10.73 7.81 -1.05
CA GLY A 200 -10.90 7.50 0.37
C GLY A 200 -11.25 8.71 1.25
N THR A 201 -11.57 8.42 2.51
CA THR A 201 -11.84 9.43 3.55
C THR A 201 -10.68 9.43 4.54
N TYR A 202 -10.20 10.62 4.88
CA TYR A 202 -9.02 10.84 5.69
C TYR A 202 -9.33 11.69 6.91
N VAL A 203 -8.69 11.37 8.03
CA VAL A 203 -8.59 12.22 9.20
C VAL A 203 -7.36 13.09 9.03
N THR A 204 -7.52 14.40 9.25
CA THR A 204 -6.47 15.40 9.10
C THR A 204 -6.27 16.18 10.40
N ILE A 205 -5.02 16.52 10.70
CA ILE A 205 -4.62 17.42 11.79
C ILE A 205 -3.59 18.42 11.27
N LEU A 206 -3.59 19.64 11.83
CA LEU A 206 -2.61 20.66 11.49
C LEU A 206 -1.21 20.22 11.89
N ALA A 207 -0.20 20.61 11.11
CA ALA A 207 1.20 20.32 11.43
C ALA A 207 1.65 20.88 12.80
N LYS A 208 0.99 21.92 13.30
CA LYS A 208 1.25 22.56 14.60
C LYS A 208 0.58 21.85 15.79
N GLU A 209 -0.31 20.88 15.55
CA GLU A 209 -1.00 20.15 16.62
C GLU A 209 -0.03 19.17 17.30
N ASP A 210 -0.11 19.08 18.62
CA ASP A 210 0.69 18.13 19.40
C ASP A 210 0.17 16.70 19.21
N ARG A 211 1.01 15.87 18.57
CA ARG A 211 0.76 14.46 18.19
C ARG A 211 1.17 13.45 19.25
N SER A 212 1.81 13.90 20.34
CA SER A 212 2.27 13.01 21.41
C SER A 212 1.16 12.55 22.36
N LYS A 213 -0.02 13.17 22.25
CA LYS A 213 -1.19 12.90 23.11
C LYS A 213 -1.72 11.47 22.91
N GLU A 214 -2.08 10.83 24.03
CA GLU A 214 -2.71 9.52 24.04
C GLU A 214 -4.24 9.61 23.80
N LEU A 215 -4.85 8.48 23.43
CA LEU A 215 -6.31 8.40 23.29
C LEU A 215 -7.02 8.81 24.58
N ARG A 216 -8.13 9.53 24.44
CA ARG A 216 -8.97 9.88 25.58
C ARG A 216 -9.59 8.61 26.16
N GLN A 217 -9.47 8.45 27.48
CA GLN A 217 -10.15 7.36 28.16
C GLN A 217 -11.67 7.51 28.02
N ARG A 218 -12.32 6.40 27.67
CA ARG A 218 -13.78 6.34 27.60
C ARG A 218 -14.34 6.61 28.99
N ARG A 219 -14.98 7.77 29.18
CA ARG A 219 -15.65 8.08 30.45
C ARG A 219 -16.75 7.03 30.68
N PRO A 220 -16.69 6.22 31.77
CA PRO A 220 -17.78 5.31 32.08
C PRO A 220 -19.06 6.12 32.31
N SER A 221 -20.18 5.64 31.76
CA SER A 221 -21.45 6.31 31.91
C SER A 221 -21.87 6.29 33.40
N VAL A 222 -22.20 7.47 33.95
CA VAL A 222 -22.64 7.68 35.34
C VAL A 222 -23.80 6.73 35.70
N ARG A 223 -24.62 6.34 34.71
CA ARG A 223 -25.72 5.37 34.85
C ARG A 223 -25.25 3.94 35.19
N ARG A 224 -24.06 3.53 34.74
CA ARG A 224 -23.46 2.22 35.04
C ARG A 224 -22.81 2.23 36.43
N GLN A 225 -22.29 3.37 36.86
CA GLN A 225 -21.83 3.61 38.24
C GLN A 225 -23.00 3.68 39.23
N LEU A 226 -24.14 4.27 38.85
CA LEU A 226 -25.36 4.31 39.68
C LEU A 226 -26.08 2.94 39.78
N LYS A 227 -25.81 1.99 38.87
CA LYS A 227 -26.39 0.63 38.90
C LYS A 227 -25.50 -0.39 39.63
N GLN A 228 -24.23 -0.09 39.87
CA GLN A 228 -23.34 -0.93 40.67
C GLN A 228 -23.36 -0.43 42.13
N GLU A 229 -24.30 -1.02 42.88
CA GLU A 229 -24.55 -1.04 44.34
C GLU A 229 -25.23 0.14 45.07
N PRO A 230 -26.38 -0.10 45.73
CA PRO A 230 -26.53 0.27 47.13
C PRO A 230 -25.61 -0.62 47.98
N ARG A 231 -24.68 0.00 48.71
CA ARG A 231 -23.78 -0.67 49.66
C ARG A 231 -24.58 -1.63 50.57
N PRO A 232 -24.13 -2.87 50.82
CA PRO A 232 -24.65 -3.64 51.93
C PRO A 232 -24.26 -2.91 53.23
N ALA A 233 -25.26 -2.60 54.05
CA ALA A 233 -25.04 -2.17 55.42
C ALA A 233 -24.23 -3.25 56.15
N GLU A 234 -23.05 -2.87 56.65
CA GLU A 234 -22.34 -3.63 57.68
C GLU A 234 -23.31 -3.86 58.85
N LYS A 235 -23.74 -5.10 59.03
CA LYS A 235 -24.51 -5.50 60.20
C LYS A 235 -23.59 -5.45 61.43
N PRO A 236 -24.10 -4.97 62.57
CA PRO A 236 -23.31 -4.80 63.78
C PRO A 236 -23.04 -6.18 64.40
N GLU A 237 -21.77 -6.57 64.49
CA GLU A 237 -21.39 -7.68 65.36
C GLU A 237 -21.46 -7.25 66.83
N LYS A 238 -22.09 -8.13 67.62
CA LYS A 238 -22.47 -7.95 69.01
C LYS A 238 -21.24 -7.83 69.92
N LYS A 239 -21.33 -6.88 70.86
CA LYS A 239 -20.46 -6.77 72.05
C LYS A 239 -20.46 -8.06 72.89
N SER A 240 -19.31 -8.37 73.50
CA SER A 240 -19.07 -8.42 74.97
C SER A 240 -17.70 -9.07 75.29
N PRO A 241 -17.08 -8.88 76.49
CA PRO A 241 -17.05 -7.73 77.39
C PRO A 241 -15.63 -7.36 77.92
N ALA A 242 -15.54 -6.16 78.48
CA ALA A 242 -14.59 -5.62 79.48
C ALA A 242 -13.29 -6.38 79.83
N HIS A 243 -12.14 -5.74 79.60
CA HIS A 243 -10.99 -5.81 80.52
C HIS A 243 -10.43 -4.41 80.84
N LYS A 244 -10.20 -4.21 82.13
CA LYS A 244 -9.90 -2.97 82.86
C LYS A 244 -8.66 -2.23 82.34
N LYS A 245 -8.80 -0.90 82.19
CA LYS A 245 -7.68 0.02 82.41
C LYS A 245 -7.35 0.03 83.90
N LYS A 246 -6.12 -0.32 84.27
CA LYS A 246 -5.50 0.15 85.52
C LYS A 246 -4.75 1.44 85.18
N GLU A 247 -4.97 2.46 85.99
CA GLU A 247 -4.29 3.76 86.00
C GLU A 247 -2.78 3.63 86.30
N PRO A 248 -1.99 4.68 86.03
CA PRO A 248 -0.54 4.70 86.24
C PRO A 248 -0.20 4.88 87.73
N GLU A 249 0.87 4.21 88.16
CA GLU A 249 1.47 4.41 89.49
C GLU A 249 2.08 5.82 89.61
N ARG A 250 1.87 6.40 90.79
CA ARG A 250 2.73 7.39 91.43
C ARG A 250 3.24 6.79 92.72
#